data_AF-L7FNM0-F1
#
_entry.id   AF-L7FNM0-F1
#
_cell.length_a   1.000
_cell.length_b   1.000
_cell.length_c   1.000
_cell.angle_alpha   90.00
_cell.angle_beta   90.00
_cell.angle_gamma   90.00
#
_symmetry.space_group_name_H-M   'P 1'
#
loop_
_entity.id
_entity.type
_entity.pdbx_description
1 polymer ?
#
loop_
_entity_poly.entity_id
_entity_poly.type
_entity_poly.pdbx_seq_one_letter_code
_entity_poly.pdbx_strand_id
1 'polypeptide(L)'
;MNILFYIVDETTLITFRLINKKCQDSIFCLKVNPRTTNLNINFLFVFFPRLNTLTGNLNLICNSLTLKQLNQISWFDTSNMLTDPTLFDQIYLDKIITIKVDTVNFEYVHSHCPKVRKIVLYISDTYTIPSLKFSVLKKLILKKRGKYEQEVFALEFSNTNPDTFIGFSNVYCRDIKIDNIHKNNRFSEVHYLEECDGEFEDSDTWSDEDSYRENTLDYDVELELKSKINAYFAENTPLFTPPVSVIKNCNKSTLDIKSLKRNKIITTDASNNLFNVEITIDNNTLEVLDFSNFDNLKVLRILLKKSVATEIRVPDTEIVLPKLIVFEVVSKSQSLVNFIGTRTQSKIEKLNIQCPIKSIELFMESNCQIILFNTGIEEAKIKFYSPPKSKLFLMKGKFNLKTMTFGTNGIVDVCGFKDVESLTKVVFAGINDKNDWFVKPRRKKVWESVFDNLIEVKIA
;
A
#
# COMPACT_ATOMS: atom_id res chain seq x y z
N MET A 1 14.29 25.95 28.31
CA MET A 1 13.18 26.32 27.41
C MET A 1 13.16 25.48 26.13
N ASN A 2 14.30 25.02 25.62
CA ASN A 2 14.36 24.22 24.37
C ASN A 2 13.85 22.78 24.50
N ILE A 3 13.96 22.14 25.67
CA ILE A 3 13.55 20.73 25.91
C ILE A 3 12.09 20.50 25.51
N LEU A 4 11.22 21.49 25.74
CA LEU A 4 9.78 21.36 25.54
C LEU A 4 9.38 21.25 24.06
N PHE A 5 10.23 21.73 23.15
CA PHE A 5 10.03 21.59 21.70
C PHE A 5 10.31 20.18 21.18
N TYR A 6 10.94 19.32 21.98
CA TYR A 6 11.29 17.94 21.63
C TYR A 6 10.39 16.90 22.29
N ILE A 7 9.41 17.32 23.10
CA ILE A 7 8.47 16.40 23.72
C ILE A 7 7.37 16.05 22.71
N VAL A 8 7.19 14.76 22.46
CA VAL A 8 6.40 14.25 21.32
C VAL A 8 5.06 13.63 21.74
N ASP A 9 4.85 13.39 23.04
CA ASP A 9 3.70 12.64 23.56
C ASP A 9 3.00 13.42 24.69
N GLU A 10 1.66 13.31 24.76
CA GLU A 10 0.82 13.84 25.83
C GLU A 10 1.26 13.30 27.20
N THR A 11 1.55 12.00 27.29
CA THR A 11 1.98 11.32 28.53
C THR A 11 3.31 11.89 29.03
N THR A 12 4.25 12.15 28.11
CA THR A 12 5.53 12.77 28.47
C THR A 12 5.36 14.22 28.91
N LEU A 13 4.47 14.98 28.27
CA LEU A 13 4.15 16.35 28.70
C LEU A 13 3.52 16.37 30.09
N ILE A 14 2.53 15.50 30.33
CA ILE A 14 1.86 15.35 31.64
C ILE A 14 2.90 15.02 32.70
N THR A 15 3.75 14.02 32.45
CA THR A 15 4.83 13.63 33.35
C THR A 15 5.79 14.79 33.60
N PHE A 16 6.20 15.50 32.56
CA PHE A 16 7.09 16.66 32.65
C PHE A 16 6.52 17.76 33.55
N ARG A 17 5.22 18.04 33.46
CA ARG A 17 4.52 19.02 34.32
C ARG A 17 4.54 18.62 35.80
N LEU A 18 4.61 17.32 36.10
CA LEU A 18 4.62 16.78 37.46
C LEU A 18 6.02 16.77 38.10
N ILE A 19 7.10 16.91 37.32
CA ILE A 19 8.48 16.82 37.82
C ILE A 19 8.78 17.91 38.87
N ASN A 20 8.61 19.19 38.51
CA ASN A 20 8.82 20.32 39.43
C ASN A 20 8.22 21.63 38.89
N LYS A 21 8.24 22.68 39.74
CA LYS A 21 7.72 24.01 39.40
C LYS A 21 8.37 24.65 38.17
N LYS A 22 9.68 24.46 37.95
CA LYS A 22 10.38 25.04 36.78
C LYS A 22 9.88 24.41 35.47
N CYS A 23 9.55 23.13 35.49
CA CYS A 23 8.92 22.46 34.35
C CYS A 23 7.54 23.05 34.05
N GLN A 24 6.72 23.30 35.08
CA GLN A 24 5.43 23.99 34.92
C GLN A 24 5.60 25.40 34.34
N ASP A 25 6.50 26.20 34.92
CA ASP A 25 6.78 27.56 34.44
C ASP A 25 7.25 27.57 32.99
N SER A 26 7.99 26.55 32.55
CA SER A 26 8.43 26.42 31.16
C SER A 26 7.29 26.14 30.18
N ILE A 27 6.24 25.41 30.61
CA ILE A 27 5.00 25.20 29.84
C ILE A 27 4.26 26.53 29.69
N PHE A 28 4.12 27.32 30.78
CA PHE A 28 3.47 28.63 30.74
C PHE A 28 4.21 29.67 29.88
N CYS A 29 5.51 29.49 29.69
CA CYS A 29 6.33 30.36 28.84
C CYS A 29 6.23 30.02 27.35
N LEU A 30 5.67 28.85 26.98
CA LEU A 30 5.60 28.43 25.58
C LEU A 30 4.52 29.24 24.84
N LYS A 31 4.95 29.92 23.77
CA LYS A 31 4.07 30.68 22.86
C LYS A 31 3.93 30.02 21.49
N VAL A 32 4.91 29.21 21.11
CA VAL A 32 4.97 28.55 19.80
C VAL A 32 4.52 27.11 19.94
N ASN A 33 3.81 26.59 18.95
CA ASN A 33 3.42 25.19 18.89
C ASN A 33 4.66 24.27 19.03
N PRO A 34 4.66 23.26 19.91
CA PRO A 34 5.66 22.21 19.85
C PRO A 34 5.67 21.59 18.43
N ARG A 35 6.83 21.12 17.97
CA ARG A 35 7.02 20.67 16.57
C ARG A 35 6.21 19.42 16.20
N THR A 36 5.48 18.85 17.15
CA THR A 36 4.91 17.52 17.11
C THR A 36 3.41 17.62 16.89
N THR A 37 3.01 17.32 15.65
CA THR A 37 1.66 17.49 15.07
C THR A 37 0.57 16.56 15.61
N ASN A 38 0.84 15.81 16.68
CA ASN A 38 -0.05 14.72 17.13
C ASN A 38 -0.83 15.04 18.41
N LEU A 39 -0.69 16.24 18.97
CA LEU A 39 -1.42 16.66 20.17
C LEU A 39 -2.80 17.21 19.76
N ASN A 40 -3.86 16.78 20.44
CA ASN A 40 -5.21 17.29 20.22
C ASN A 40 -5.23 18.82 20.43
N ILE A 41 -5.90 19.58 19.55
CA ILE A 41 -6.02 21.05 19.67
C ILE A 41 -6.57 21.46 21.04
N ASN A 42 -7.55 20.72 21.57
CA ASN A 42 -8.10 21.00 22.90
C ASN A 42 -7.05 20.78 23.99
N PHE A 43 -6.26 19.72 23.89
CA PHE A 43 -5.14 19.47 24.80
C PHE A 43 -4.11 20.60 24.73
N LEU A 44 -3.74 21.06 23.52
CA LEU A 44 -2.78 22.13 23.33
C LEU A 44 -3.17 23.42 24.07
N PHE A 45 -4.43 23.85 24.01
CA PHE A 45 -4.85 25.08 24.71
C PHE A 45 -5.04 24.89 26.22
N VAL A 46 -5.39 23.68 26.66
CA VAL A 46 -5.45 23.35 28.10
C VAL A 46 -4.04 23.32 28.70
N PHE A 47 -3.09 22.78 27.95
CA PHE A 47 -1.74 22.54 28.43
C PHE A 47 -0.82 23.75 28.21
N PHE A 48 -0.95 24.45 27.08
CA PHE A 48 -0.18 25.64 26.70
C PHE A 48 -1.09 26.88 26.65
N PRO A 49 -1.41 27.49 27.80
CA PRO A 49 -2.40 28.56 27.85
C PRO A 49 -1.98 29.85 27.13
N ARG A 50 -0.68 30.01 26.79
CA ARG A 50 -0.13 31.16 26.07
C ARG A 50 0.22 30.87 24.61
N LEU A 51 -0.20 29.72 24.09
CA LEU A 51 0.03 29.33 22.70
C LEU A 51 -0.60 30.37 21.75
N ASN A 52 0.20 30.94 20.86
CA ASN A 52 -0.26 31.96 19.91
C ASN A 52 0.08 31.60 18.46
N THR A 53 0.58 30.39 18.20
CA THR A 53 0.87 29.88 16.86
C THR A 53 0.34 28.46 16.74
N LEU A 54 -0.09 28.07 15.55
CA LEU A 54 -0.53 26.69 15.29
C LEU A 54 0.03 26.18 13.97
N THR A 55 0.42 24.91 13.99
CA THR A 55 0.84 24.15 12.81
C THR A 55 -0.08 22.96 12.66
N GLY A 56 -0.75 22.79 11.52
CA GLY A 56 -1.78 21.76 11.41
C GLY A 56 -2.62 21.82 10.15
N ASN A 57 -3.49 20.83 10.01
CA ASN A 57 -4.53 20.83 8.99
C ASN A 57 -5.55 21.94 9.29
N LEU A 58 -5.74 22.86 8.34
CA LEU A 58 -6.63 24.00 8.51
C LEU A 58 -8.09 23.57 8.76
N ASN A 59 -8.56 22.48 8.14
CA ASN A 59 -9.91 21.94 8.39
C ASN A 59 -10.12 21.56 9.85
N LEU A 60 -9.14 20.90 10.46
CA LEU A 60 -9.21 20.52 11.88
C LEU A 60 -9.14 21.75 12.78
N ILE A 61 -8.29 22.72 12.43
CA ILE A 61 -8.15 23.98 13.16
C ILE A 61 -9.46 24.76 13.16
N CYS A 62 -10.10 24.93 12.01
CA CYS A 62 -11.34 25.69 11.88
C CYS A 62 -12.48 25.07 12.69
N ASN A 63 -12.59 23.74 12.69
CA ASN A 63 -13.66 23.02 13.40
C ASN A 63 -13.43 22.90 14.91
N SER A 64 -12.20 23.06 15.38
CA SER A 64 -11.84 22.81 16.80
C SER A 64 -11.65 24.09 17.62
N LEU A 65 -11.36 25.22 16.99
CA LEU A 65 -11.10 26.47 17.71
C LEU A 65 -12.37 27.22 18.05
N THR A 66 -12.51 27.55 19.34
CA THR A 66 -13.43 28.63 19.75
C THR A 66 -12.93 29.98 19.25
N LEU A 67 -13.83 30.97 19.09
CA LEU A 67 -13.47 32.33 18.69
C LEU A 67 -12.42 32.96 19.62
N LYS A 68 -12.49 32.68 20.92
CA LYS A 68 -11.51 33.15 21.92
C LYS A 68 -10.10 32.60 21.64
N GLN A 69 -10.00 31.30 21.35
CA GLN A 69 -8.72 30.66 21.00
C GLN A 69 -8.21 31.17 19.65
N LEU A 70 -9.09 31.31 18.66
CA LEU A 70 -8.73 31.88 17.35
C LEU A 70 -8.16 33.30 17.46
N ASN A 71 -8.76 34.14 18.31
CA ASN A 71 -8.27 35.50 18.57
C ASN A 71 -6.90 35.51 19.25
N GLN A 72 -6.59 34.50 20.07
CA GLN A 72 -5.27 34.32 20.68
C GLN A 72 -4.21 33.92 19.64
N ILE A 73 -4.59 33.20 18.58
CA ILE A 73 -3.66 32.79 17.53
C ILE A 73 -3.26 33.97 16.65
N SER A 74 -1.95 34.20 16.59
CA SER A 74 -1.32 35.23 15.77
C SER A 74 -1.06 34.74 14.34
N TRP A 75 -0.75 33.45 14.16
CA TRP A 75 -0.56 32.88 12.82
C TRP A 75 -0.72 31.35 12.73
N PHE A 76 -0.98 30.87 11.50
CA PHE A 76 -1.08 29.47 11.10
C PHE A 76 0.02 29.06 10.11
N ASP A 77 0.62 27.90 10.36
CA ASP A 77 1.42 27.15 9.38
C ASP A 77 0.64 25.90 8.92
N THR A 78 0.24 25.90 7.66
CA THR A 78 -0.55 24.83 7.03
C THR A 78 0.27 24.10 5.95
N SER A 79 1.61 24.17 5.99
CA SER A 79 2.46 23.50 4.99
C SER A 79 2.50 21.98 5.07
N ASN A 80 1.99 21.39 6.14
CA ASN A 80 1.97 19.94 6.30
C ASN A 80 0.93 19.30 5.35
N MET A 81 -0.20 19.94 5.11
CA MET A 81 -1.31 19.38 4.33
C MET A 81 -1.73 20.28 3.15
N LEU A 82 -2.17 19.64 2.07
CA LEU A 82 -2.77 20.37 0.94
C LEU A 82 -4.07 21.02 1.41
N THR A 83 -4.19 22.34 1.19
CA THR A 83 -5.27 23.17 1.69
C THR A 83 -6.00 23.80 0.51
N ASP A 84 -7.34 23.78 0.56
CA ASP A 84 -8.20 24.54 -0.36
C ASP A 84 -8.68 25.83 0.33
N PRO A 85 -8.02 26.98 0.13
CA PRO A 85 -8.29 28.20 0.88
C PRO A 85 -9.69 28.79 0.61
N THR A 86 -10.37 28.38 -0.47
CA THR A 86 -11.72 28.90 -0.80
C THR A 86 -12.80 28.43 0.16
N LEU A 87 -12.50 27.41 0.97
CA LEU A 87 -13.44 26.81 1.92
C LEU A 87 -13.45 27.50 3.29
N PHE A 88 -12.62 28.52 3.49
CA PHE A 88 -12.39 29.10 4.82
C PHE A 88 -12.72 30.59 4.88
N ASP A 89 -13.25 31.01 6.02
CA ASP A 89 -13.54 32.41 6.29
C ASP A 89 -12.26 33.25 6.37
N GLN A 90 -12.39 34.53 5.99
CA GLN A 90 -11.29 35.50 5.95
C GLN A 90 -10.53 35.61 7.28
N ILE A 91 -11.22 35.43 8.41
CA ILE A 91 -10.61 35.48 9.75
C ILE A 91 -9.50 34.43 9.95
N TYR A 92 -9.60 33.28 9.28
CA TYR A 92 -8.56 32.24 9.29
C TYR A 92 -7.47 32.57 8.26
N LEU A 93 -7.87 32.96 7.05
CA LEU A 93 -6.95 33.29 5.95
C LEU A 93 -5.99 34.43 6.32
N ASP A 94 -6.46 35.44 7.04
CA ASP A 94 -5.68 36.58 7.55
C ASP A 94 -4.54 36.21 8.52
N LYS A 95 -4.57 34.99 9.05
CA LYS A 95 -3.59 34.45 10.00
C LYS A 95 -2.62 33.47 9.32
N ILE A 96 -2.85 33.06 8.07
CA ILE A 96 -1.97 32.10 7.37
C ILE A 96 -0.64 32.76 7.01
N ILE A 97 0.47 32.19 7.49
CA ILE A 97 1.84 32.60 7.12
C ILE A 97 2.52 31.62 6.17
N THR A 98 2.10 30.36 6.23
CA THR A 98 2.62 29.30 5.36
C THR A 98 1.44 28.47 4.88
N ILE A 99 1.34 28.24 3.57
CA ILE A 99 0.28 27.43 2.97
C ILE A 99 0.81 26.49 1.90
N LYS A 100 0.15 25.34 1.76
CA LYS A 100 0.40 24.35 0.72
C LYS A 100 -0.87 24.16 -0.10
N VAL A 101 -0.81 24.48 -1.39
CA VAL A 101 -1.99 24.57 -2.29
C VAL A 101 -1.69 23.98 -3.67
N ASP A 102 -2.74 23.68 -4.42
CA ASP A 102 -2.65 23.39 -5.86
C ASP A 102 -2.58 24.70 -6.68
N THR A 103 -2.11 24.60 -7.93
CA THR A 103 -2.00 25.74 -8.87
C THR A 103 -3.29 26.53 -9.03
N VAL A 104 -4.45 25.87 -9.02
CA VAL A 104 -5.78 26.50 -9.15
C VAL A 104 -6.06 27.53 -8.06
N ASN A 105 -5.41 27.41 -6.90
CA ASN A 105 -5.66 28.25 -5.74
C ASN A 105 -4.61 29.37 -5.56
N PHE A 106 -3.62 29.47 -6.46
CA PHE A 106 -2.51 30.41 -6.29
C PHE A 106 -2.96 31.88 -6.29
N GLU A 107 -3.82 32.27 -7.23
CA GLU A 107 -4.41 33.62 -7.30
C GLU A 107 -5.31 33.92 -6.09
N TYR A 108 -6.04 32.91 -5.62
CA TYR A 108 -6.89 33.06 -4.44
C TYR A 108 -6.05 33.36 -3.19
N VAL A 109 -4.93 32.64 -3.01
CA VAL A 109 -3.97 32.89 -1.92
C VAL A 109 -3.40 34.30 -2.00
N HIS A 110 -3.06 34.79 -3.20
CA HIS A 110 -2.60 36.17 -3.39
C HIS A 110 -3.61 37.20 -2.87
N SER A 111 -4.88 37.01 -3.21
CA SER A 111 -5.95 37.96 -2.89
C SER A 111 -6.43 37.89 -1.43
N HIS A 112 -6.42 36.71 -0.82
CA HIS A 112 -7.08 36.47 0.47
C HIS A 112 -6.14 36.11 1.62
N CYS A 113 -4.86 35.84 1.37
CA CYS A 113 -3.87 35.51 2.41
C CYS A 113 -2.79 36.60 2.51
N PRO A 114 -3.11 37.82 3.00
CA PRO A 114 -2.22 38.98 2.91
C PRO A 114 -0.90 38.85 3.69
N LYS A 115 -0.83 37.89 4.63
CA LYS A 115 0.36 37.66 5.47
C LYS A 115 1.19 36.45 5.05
N VAL A 116 0.89 35.83 3.91
CA VAL A 116 1.57 34.62 3.46
C VAL A 116 3.03 34.91 3.12
N ARG A 117 3.94 34.25 3.84
CA ARG A 117 5.40 34.38 3.69
C ARG A 117 6.00 33.20 2.95
N LYS A 118 5.34 32.05 2.97
CA LYS A 118 5.76 30.84 2.27
C LYS A 118 4.58 30.15 1.60
N ILE A 119 4.73 29.84 0.31
CA ILE A 119 3.76 29.05 -0.46
C ILE A 119 4.46 27.78 -0.93
N VAL A 120 3.82 26.63 -0.71
CA VAL A 120 4.20 25.35 -1.33
C VAL A 120 3.15 25.05 -2.41
N LEU A 121 3.55 25.14 -3.66
CA LEU A 121 2.67 25.00 -4.82
C LEU A 121 2.84 23.62 -5.44
N TYR A 122 1.76 22.85 -5.52
CA TYR A 122 1.75 21.58 -6.26
C TYR A 122 1.42 21.80 -7.71
N ILE A 123 2.26 21.23 -8.58
CA ILE A 123 2.18 21.36 -10.03
C ILE A 123 1.87 19.99 -10.61
N SER A 124 0.78 19.84 -11.35
CA SER A 124 0.40 18.58 -12.01
C SER A 124 0.86 18.47 -13.46
N ASP A 125 0.95 19.61 -14.16
CA ASP A 125 1.19 19.71 -15.59
C ASP A 125 2.08 20.93 -15.88
N THR A 126 2.36 21.20 -17.15
CA THR A 126 3.02 22.44 -17.57
C THR A 126 2.26 23.66 -17.03
N TYR A 127 2.96 24.56 -16.33
CA TYR A 127 2.33 25.66 -15.61
C TYR A 127 3.13 26.96 -15.70
N THR A 128 2.45 28.03 -16.13
CA THR A 128 2.98 29.39 -16.06
C THR A 128 2.55 30.03 -14.75
N ILE A 129 3.51 30.42 -13.91
CA ILE A 129 3.21 31.06 -12.63
C ILE A 129 2.73 32.50 -12.92
N PRO A 130 1.50 32.86 -12.51
CA PRO A 130 0.97 34.20 -12.70
C PRO A 130 1.89 35.26 -12.10
N SER A 131 2.09 36.37 -12.82
CA SER A 131 2.94 37.50 -12.41
C SER A 131 2.28 38.38 -11.34
N LEU A 132 1.93 37.77 -10.20
CA LEU A 132 1.25 38.43 -9.09
C LEU A 132 2.26 38.98 -8.09
N LYS A 133 2.11 40.25 -7.70
CA LYS A 133 2.97 40.86 -6.68
C LYS A 133 2.47 40.55 -5.28
N PHE A 134 3.22 39.75 -4.54
CA PHE A 134 2.98 39.49 -3.12
C PHE A 134 3.71 40.54 -2.26
N SER A 135 3.05 41.03 -1.21
CA SER A 135 3.60 42.07 -0.33
C SER A 135 4.67 41.54 0.63
N VAL A 136 4.56 40.30 1.09
CA VAL A 136 5.41 39.73 2.16
C VAL A 136 5.92 38.32 1.87
N LEU A 137 5.71 37.82 0.64
CA LEU A 137 6.19 36.50 0.25
C LEU A 137 7.72 36.48 0.25
N LYS A 138 8.29 35.50 0.97
CA LYS A 138 9.74 35.28 1.07
C LYS A 138 10.16 34.03 0.33
N LYS A 139 9.27 33.04 0.21
CA LYS A 139 9.60 31.72 -0.30
C LYS A 139 8.46 31.10 -1.09
N LEU A 140 8.72 30.74 -2.33
CA LEU A 140 7.86 29.89 -3.15
C LEU A 140 8.56 28.54 -3.34
N ILE A 141 7.89 27.45 -2.98
CA ILE A 141 8.37 26.09 -3.19
C ILE A 141 7.49 25.40 -4.20
N LEU A 142 8.08 24.93 -5.28
CA LEU A 142 7.41 24.19 -6.34
C LEU A 142 7.59 22.70 -6.08
N LYS A 143 6.47 21.96 -6.08
CA LYS A 143 6.43 20.53 -5.80
C LYS A 143 5.68 19.79 -6.90
N LYS A 144 6.34 18.81 -7.51
CA LYS A 144 5.78 17.98 -8.57
C LYS A 144 4.65 17.08 -8.06
N ARG A 145 3.59 16.96 -8.86
CA ARG A 145 2.45 16.05 -8.69
C ARG A 145 2.32 15.18 -9.93
N GLY A 146 2.77 13.93 -9.84
CA GLY A 146 2.68 12.95 -10.93
C GLY A 146 4.04 12.48 -11.41
N LYS A 147 4.04 11.71 -12.50
CA LYS A 147 5.23 11.01 -13.00
C LYS A 147 5.91 11.72 -14.16
N TYR A 148 5.16 12.46 -14.96
CA TYR A 148 5.67 13.09 -16.18
C TYR A 148 6.54 14.31 -15.88
N GLU A 149 7.45 14.62 -16.80
CA GLU A 149 8.20 15.88 -16.78
C GLU A 149 7.23 17.06 -16.87
N GLN A 150 7.49 18.11 -16.11
CA GLN A 150 6.65 19.31 -16.05
C GLN A 150 7.48 20.52 -16.48
N GLU A 151 6.90 21.40 -17.28
CA GLU A 151 7.55 22.66 -17.63
C GLU A 151 6.92 23.79 -16.80
N VAL A 152 7.74 24.61 -16.16
CA VAL A 152 7.26 25.69 -15.31
C VAL A 152 7.85 27.01 -15.80
N PHE A 153 6.99 27.97 -16.14
CA PHE A 153 7.42 29.30 -16.55
C PHE A 153 7.32 30.25 -15.37
N ALA A 154 8.46 30.68 -14.83
CA ALA A 154 8.55 31.44 -13.57
C ALA A 154 9.26 32.79 -13.70
N LEU A 155 9.78 33.12 -14.90
CA LEU A 155 10.58 34.32 -15.11
C LEU A 155 9.82 35.61 -14.75
N GLU A 156 8.60 35.78 -15.25
CA GLU A 156 7.79 36.97 -14.97
C GLU A 156 7.48 37.11 -13.49
N PHE A 157 7.09 36.00 -12.83
CA PHE A 157 6.86 35.99 -11.39
C PHE A 157 8.11 36.41 -10.60
N SER A 158 9.29 35.92 -11.01
CA SER A 158 10.57 36.25 -10.36
C SER A 158 10.96 37.72 -10.53
N ASN A 159 10.55 38.35 -11.63
CA ASN A 159 10.74 39.78 -11.87
C ASN A 159 9.80 40.62 -11.00
N THR A 160 8.55 40.18 -10.84
CA THR A 160 7.52 40.86 -10.04
C THR A 160 7.76 40.70 -8.53
N ASN A 161 8.39 39.61 -8.11
CA ASN A 161 8.70 39.31 -6.70
C ASN A 161 10.22 39.14 -6.49
N PRO A 162 11.01 40.22 -6.61
CA PRO A 162 12.46 40.12 -6.66
C PRO A 162 13.10 39.61 -5.36
N ASP A 163 12.42 39.74 -4.24
CA ASP A 163 12.90 39.28 -2.92
C ASP A 163 12.40 37.89 -2.54
N THR A 164 11.62 37.25 -3.42
CA THR A 164 11.13 35.88 -3.19
C THR A 164 12.13 34.86 -3.67
N PHE A 165 12.53 33.98 -2.74
CA PHE A 165 13.28 32.79 -3.06
C PHE A 165 12.37 31.74 -3.73
N ILE A 166 12.82 31.15 -4.85
CA ILE A 166 12.07 30.10 -5.58
C ILE A 166 12.87 28.79 -5.51
N GLY A 167 12.28 27.78 -4.87
CA GLY A 167 12.92 26.48 -4.66
C GLY A 167 12.10 25.30 -5.14
N PHE A 168 12.78 24.16 -5.30
CA PHE A 168 12.21 22.89 -5.76
C PHE A 168 12.32 21.86 -4.65
N SER A 169 11.30 21.04 -4.42
CA SER A 169 11.31 20.01 -3.38
C SER A 169 10.87 18.66 -3.93
N ASN A 170 11.70 17.63 -3.72
CA ASN A 170 11.50 16.26 -4.18
C ASN A 170 11.36 16.14 -5.71
N VAL A 171 12.24 16.81 -6.43
CA VAL A 171 12.25 16.87 -7.89
C VAL A 171 13.70 16.69 -8.33
N TYR A 172 14.00 15.68 -9.15
CA TYR A 172 15.27 15.70 -9.88
C TYR A 172 15.28 16.94 -10.77
N CYS A 173 16.34 17.73 -10.82
CA CYS A 173 16.41 18.95 -11.64
C CYS A 173 16.01 18.76 -13.14
N ARG A 174 15.95 17.50 -13.63
CA ARG A 174 15.43 17.10 -14.95
C ARG A 174 13.90 16.98 -15.07
N ASP A 175 13.18 16.96 -13.96
CA ASP A 175 11.74 16.69 -13.91
C ASP A 175 10.87 17.95 -13.95
N ILE A 176 11.44 19.10 -13.56
CA ILE A 176 10.84 20.42 -13.73
C ILE A 176 11.80 21.26 -14.56
N LYS A 177 11.46 21.48 -15.84
CA LYS A 177 12.16 22.44 -16.68
C LYS A 177 11.65 23.83 -16.38
N ILE A 178 12.54 24.78 -16.14
CA ILE A 178 12.17 26.19 -15.97
C ILE A 178 12.86 27.00 -17.03
N ASP A 179 12.12 27.97 -17.55
CA ASP A 179 12.67 28.93 -18.47
C ASP A 179 13.80 29.74 -17.81
N ASN A 180 14.99 29.68 -18.41
CA ASN A 180 16.14 30.52 -18.03
C ASN A 180 16.72 30.33 -16.61
N ILE A 181 16.67 29.11 -16.02
CA ILE A 181 17.31 28.79 -14.71
C ILE A 181 18.73 29.35 -14.59
N HIS A 182 19.53 29.18 -15.64
CA HIS A 182 20.96 29.53 -15.64
C HIS A 182 21.26 31.04 -15.60
N LYS A 183 20.24 31.91 -15.60
CA LYS A 183 20.42 33.38 -15.62
C LYS A 183 20.06 34.08 -14.31
N ASN A 184 19.58 33.36 -13.29
CA ASN A 184 19.06 34.02 -12.09
C ASN A 184 19.39 33.26 -10.80
N ASN A 185 20.24 33.86 -9.96
CA ASN A 185 20.72 33.31 -8.68
C ASN A 185 19.60 33.08 -7.64
N ARG A 186 18.35 33.47 -7.94
CA ARG A 186 17.17 33.25 -7.09
C ARG A 186 16.58 31.86 -7.21
N PHE A 187 16.94 31.13 -8.27
CA PHE A 187 16.60 29.73 -8.42
C PHE A 187 17.71 28.91 -7.79
N SER A 188 17.38 28.13 -6.77
CA SER A 188 18.27 27.08 -6.32
C SER A 188 17.49 25.81 -6.08
N GLU A 189 18.13 24.68 -6.37
CA GLU A 189 17.65 23.40 -5.89
C GLU A 189 17.63 23.47 -4.36
N VAL A 190 16.45 23.33 -3.76
CA VAL A 190 16.36 23.18 -2.31
C VAL A 190 16.48 21.70 -2.06
N HIS A 191 17.71 21.25 -1.84
CA HIS A 191 17.90 20.03 -1.07
C HIS A 191 17.28 20.32 0.30
N TYR A 192 16.08 19.82 0.53
CA TYR A 192 15.77 19.44 1.89
C TYR A 192 16.80 18.39 2.22
N LEU A 193 17.62 18.68 3.25
CA LEU A 193 18.22 17.64 4.06
C LEU A 193 17.14 16.57 4.20
N GLU A 194 17.47 15.37 3.73
CA GLU A 194 16.94 14.15 4.31
C GLU A 194 16.81 14.39 5.83
N GLU A 195 15.75 13.88 6.46
CA GLU A 195 15.99 13.35 7.80
C GLU A 195 17.19 12.41 7.62
N CYS A 196 18.35 12.85 8.11
CA CYS A 196 19.66 12.35 7.73
C CYS A 196 19.72 10.83 7.81
N ASP A 197 19.72 10.15 6.65
CA ASP A 197 20.32 8.83 6.53
C ASP A 197 21.76 9.04 6.07
N GLY A 198 22.62 9.33 7.05
CA GLY A 198 24.05 9.53 6.84
C GLY A 198 24.80 9.33 8.15
N GLU A 199 25.13 8.06 8.40
CA GLU A 199 26.31 7.57 9.14
C GLU A 199 26.77 8.41 10.34
N PHE A 200 26.28 8.02 11.53
CA PHE A 200 27.14 7.95 12.71
C PHE A 200 27.47 6.47 12.94
N GLU A 201 28.64 6.03 12.47
CA GLU A 201 29.38 4.99 13.18
C GLU A 201 29.85 5.61 14.50
N ASP A 202 29.20 5.27 15.61
CA ASP A 202 29.75 4.34 16.62
C ASP A 202 29.07 4.51 17.99
N SER A 203 28.89 3.35 18.62
CA SER A 203 28.68 3.10 20.06
C SER A 203 27.46 3.76 20.71
N ASP A 204 26.34 3.05 20.80
CA ASP A 204 26.11 2.16 21.95
C ASP A 204 24.65 1.69 21.97
N THR A 205 24.53 0.37 21.99
CA THR A 205 23.40 -0.46 22.43
C THR A 205 22.23 0.29 23.07
N TRP A 206 21.08 0.31 22.38
CA TRP A 206 19.78 0.26 23.04
C TRP A 206 18.97 -0.88 22.44
N SER A 207 18.80 -1.88 23.30
CA SER A 207 18.00 -3.08 23.17
C SER A 207 16.53 -2.78 22.89
N ASP A 208 15.91 -3.75 22.23
CA ASP A 208 14.47 -3.96 22.10
C ASP A 208 13.70 -3.63 23.39
N GLU A 209 12.68 -2.78 23.29
CA GLU A 209 11.38 -2.93 23.95
C GLU A 209 10.38 -1.93 23.35
N ASP A 210 9.62 -2.44 22.38
CA ASP A 210 8.24 -2.14 22.00
C ASP A 210 7.48 -0.99 22.69
N SER A 211 6.85 -0.13 21.89
CA SER A 211 5.39 -0.20 21.60
C SER A 211 4.69 1.15 21.40
N TYR A 212 3.72 1.13 20.48
CA TYR A 212 2.66 2.12 20.23
C TYR A 212 3.02 3.47 19.60
N ARG A 213 3.15 3.48 18.28
CA ARG A 213 2.58 4.58 17.48
C ARG A 213 1.61 4.03 16.44
N GLU A 214 0.34 4.14 16.79
CA GLU A 214 -0.79 4.05 15.86
C GLU A 214 -0.58 5.07 14.73
N ASN A 215 -0.26 4.55 13.55
CA ASN A 215 -0.52 5.24 12.31
C ASN A 215 -2.04 5.32 12.19
N THR A 216 -2.64 6.48 12.44
CA THR A 216 -4.02 6.74 12.03
C THR A 216 -4.08 6.67 10.50
N LEU A 217 -4.34 5.46 10.02
CA LEU A 217 -4.93 5.19 8.74
C LEU A 217 -6.20 6.04 8.66
N ASP A 218 -6.47 6.62 7.49
CA ASP A 218 -7.76 7.26 7.25
C ASP A 218 -8.80 6.16 7.48
N TYR A 219 -9.53 6.24 8.60
CA TYR A 219 -10.37 5.15 9.11
C TYR A 219 -11.32 4.64 8.02
N ASP A 220 -11.77 5.54 7.15
CA ASP A 220 -12.64 5.26 6.01
C ASP A 220 -11.97 4.42 4.92
N VAL A 221 -10.67 4.66 4.64
CA VAL A 221 -9.89 3.88 3.66
C VAL A 221 -9.61 2.48 4.20
N GLU A 222 -9.32 2.35 5.49
CA GLU A 222 -9.17 1.06 6.15
C GLU A 222 -10.47 0.26 6.11
N LEU A 223 -11.59 0.90 6.45
CA LEU A 223 -12.91 0.28 6.44
C LEU A 223 -13.29 -0.19 5.03
N GLU A 224 -13.03 0.62 4.00
CA GLU A 224 -13.33 0.29 2.61
C GLU A 224 -12.46 -0.88 2.11
N LEU A 225 -11.17 -0.91 2.46
CA LEU A 225 -10.27 -2.01 2.12
C LEU A 225 -10.63 -3.30 2.85
N LYS A 226 -10.85 -3.24 4.17
CA LYS A 226 -11.34 -4.37 4.97
C LYS A 226 -12.68 -4.86 4.44
N SER A 227 -13.59 -3.97 4.08
CA SER A 227 -14.87 -4.32 3.46
C SER A 227 -14.67 -5.03 2.11
N LYS A 228 -13.80 -4.53 1.23
CA LYS A 228 -13.50 -5.18 -0.06
C LYS A 228 -12.87 -6.57 0.12
N ILE A 229 -11.90 -6.71 1.02
CA ILE A 229 -11.25 -7.99 1.31
C ILE A 229 -12.22 -8.96 1.99
N ASN A 230 -13.01 -8.48 2.95
CA ASN A 230 -14.06 -9.27 3.56
C ASN A 230 -15.12 -9.66 2.52
N ALA A 231 -15.50 -8.80 1.59
CA ALA A 231 -16.38 -9.15 0.47
C ALA A 231 -15.73 -10.17 -0.48
N TYR A 232 -14.41 -10.09 -0.71
CA TYR A 232 -13.66 -11.15 -1.42
C TYR A 232 -13.70 -12.48 -0.66
N PHE A 233 -13.64 -12.48 0.66
CA PHE A 233 -13.74 -13.67 1.50
C PHE A 233 -15.18 -14.14 1.78
N ALA A 234 -16.19 -13.26 1.69
CA ALA A 234 -17.57 -13.47 2.15
C ALA A 234 -18.58 -13.62 1.01
N GLU A 235 -18.47 -12.85 -0.08
CA GLU A 235 -19.56 -12.73 -1.08
C GLU A 235 -19.18 -13.21 -2.48
N ASN A 236 -17.90 -13.22 -2.86
CA ASN A 236 -17.52 -13.53 -4.26
C ASN A 236 -17.26 -15.01 -4.52
N THR A 237 -18.25 -15.82 -4.18
CA THR A 237 -18.62 -16.99 -4.98
C THR A 237 -19.26 -16.50 -6.30
N PRO A 238 -18.55 -16.52 -7.45
CA PRO A 238 -17.20 -17.05 -7.51
C PRO A 238 -16.17 -16.30 -8.37
N LEU A 239 -14.99 -16.15 -7.77
CA LEU A 239 -13.67 -16.17 -8.45
C LEU A 239 -13.40 -17.49 -9.22
N PHE A 240 -14.36 -18.42 -9.20
CA PHE A 240 -14.38 -19.75 -9.82
C PHE A 240 -15.68 -20.01 -10.60
N THR A 241 -15.69 -19.88 -11.91
CA THR A 241 -16.88 -20.23 -12.69
C THR A 241 -17.01 -21.76 -12.77
N PRO A 242 -18.10 -22.38 -12.27
CA PRO A 242 -18.27 -23.82 -12.34
C PRO A 242 -18.23 -24.32 -13.78
N PRO A 243 -17.48 -25.39 -14.09
CA PRO A 243 -17.49 -25.98 -15.43
C PRO A 243 -18.87 -26.50 -15.83
N VAL A 244 -19.23 -26.27 -17.09
CA VAL A 244 -20.49 -26.75 -17.67
C VAL A 244 -20.49 -28.27 -17.85
N SER A 245 -19.34 -28.86 -18.18
CA SER A 245 -19.21 -30.29 -18.41
C SER A 245 -19.31 -31.07 -17.09
N VAL A 246 -20.22 -32.05 -17.03
CA VAL A 246 -20.48 -32.84 -15.81
C VAL A 246 -20.15 -34.31 -16.03
N ILE A 247 -19.34 -34.88 -15.14
CA ILE A 247 -19.14 -36.33 -14.99
C ILE A 247 -19.92 -36.79 -13.77
N LYS A 248 -20.99 -37.57 -13.98
CA LYS A 248 -21.83 -38.06 -12.88
C LYS A 248 -21.07 -39.02 -11.95
N ASN A 249 -20.37 -39.98 -12.52
CA ASN A 249 -19.57 -40.97 -11.78
C ASN A 249 -18.17 -41.03 -12.38
N CYS A 250 -17.18 -40.50 -11.68
CA CYS A 250 -15.80 -40.50 -12.11
C CYS A 250 -15.08 -41.76 -11.61
N ASN A 251 -14.56 -42.53 -12.57
CA ASN A 251 -13.72 -43.70 -12.40
C ASN A 251 -12.58 -43.71 -13.46
N LYS A 252 -11.74 -44.75 -13.44
CA LYS A 252 -10.53 -44.82 -14.29
C LYS A 252 -10.84 -44.78 -15.78
N SER A 253 -11.97 -45.34 -16.22
CA SER A 253 -12.37 -45.31 -17.64
C SER A 253 -13.04 -44.01 -18.05
N THR A 254 -13.44 -43.14 -17.11
CA THR A 254 -13.98 -41.81 -17.44
C THR A 254 -12.93 -40.73 -17.50
N LEU A 255 -11.81 -40.89 -16.78
CA LEU A 255 -10.73 -39.89 -16.69
C LEU A 255 -9.65 -40.08 -17.78
N ASP A 256 -9.79 -41.05 -18.68
CA ASP A 256 -8.85 -41.23 -19.77
C ASP A 256 -9.05 -40.19 -20.89
N ILE A 257 -7.96 -39.79 -21.56
CA ILE A 257 -7.98 -38.77 -22.62
C ILE A 257 -8.98 -39.11 -23.74
N LYS A 258 -9.11 -40.38 -24.14
CA LYS A 258 -10.01 -40.78 -25.23
C LYS A 258 -11.46 -40.60 -24.81
N SER A 259 -11.80 -40.96 -23.57
CA SER A 259 -13.13 -40.76 -23.01
C SER A 259 -13.47 -39.29 -22.80
N LEU A 260 -12.54 -38.49 -22.27
CA LEU A 260 -12.75 -37.04 -22.12
C LEU A 260 -12.92 -36.33 -23.48
N LYS A 261 -12.16 -36.73 -24.52
CA LYS A 261 -12.38 -36.26 -25.90
C LYS A 261 -13.74 -36.67 -26.44
N ARG A 262 -14.12 -37.95 -26.28
CA ARG A 262 -15.41 -38.48 -26.74
C ARG A 262 -16.59 -37.73 -26.12
N ASN A 263 -16.47 -37.37 -24.85
CA ASN A 263 -17.49 -36.63 -24.10
C ASN A 263 -17.42 -35.11 -24.31
N LYS A 264 -16.57 -34.61 -25.23
CA LYS A 264 -16.37 -33.18 -25.51
C LYS A 264 -15.98 -32.36 -24.27
N ILE A 265 -15.30 -33.01 -23.33
CA ILE A 265 -14.80 -32.38 -22.11
C ILE A 265 -13.47 -31.68 -22.38
N ILE A 266 -12.63 -32.28 -23.24
CA ILE A 266 -11.42 -31.65 -23.71
C ILE A 266 -11.78 -30.72 -24.86
N THR A 267 -11.49 -29.43 -24.69
CA THR A 267 -11.50 -28.46 -25.80
C THR A 267 -10.07 -28.16 -26.23
N THR A 268 -9.84 -28.13 -27.54
CA THR A 268 -8.54 -27.76 -28.12
C THR A 268 -8.49 -26.30 -28.48
N ASP A 269 -7.44 -25.61 -28.07
CA ASP A 269 -7.07 -24.29 -28.58
C ASP A 269 -6.56 -24.45 -30.02
N ALA A 270 -7.30 -23.91 -30.99
CA ALA A 270 -7.10 -24.16 -32.41
C ALA A 270 -5.73 -23.71 -32.93
N SER A 271 -5.06 -22.77 -32.26
CA SER A 271 -3.76 -22.26 -32.70
C SER A 271 -2.56 -23.09 -32.23
N ASN A 272 -2.66 -23.78 -31.08
CA ASN A 272 -1.48 -24.30 -30.36
C ASN A 272 -1.57 -25.78 -29.96
N ASN A 273 -2.61 -26.53 -30.37
CA ASN A 273 -2.83 -27.92 -29.93
C ASN A 273 -2.84 -28.11 -28.40
N LEU A 274 -3.19 -27.05 -27.67
CA LEU A 274 -3.29 -27.06 -26.21
C LEU A 274 -4.69 -27.52 -25.79
N PHE A 275 -4.77 -28.26 -24.68
CA PHE A 275 -6.00 -28.81 -24.14
C PHE A 275 -6.47 -28.01 -22.94
N ASN A 276 -7.77 -27.74 -22.88
CA ASN A 276 -8.45 -27.33 -21.66
C ASN A 276 -9.30 -28.50 -21.16
N VAL A 277 -9.21 -28.78 -19.87
CA VAL A 277 -10.06 -29.74 -19.16
C VAL A 277 -10.81 -28.96 -18.11
N GLU A 278 -12.12 -28.81 -18.32
CA GLU A 278 -13.01 -28.12 -17.38
C GLU A 278 -14.15 -29.05 -17.02
N ILE A 279 -14.16 -29.54 -15.78
CA ILE A 279 -15.11 -30.58 -15.34
C ILE A 279 -15.71 -30.32 -13.96
N THR A 280 -16.99 -30.62 -13.85
CA THR A 280 -17.70 -30.84 -12.59
C THR A 280 -17.85 -32.35 -12.38
N ILE A 281 -17.36 -32.88 -11.27
CA ILE A 281 -17.52 -34.29 -10.90
C ILE A 281 -18.52 -34.37 -9.74
N ASP A 282 -19.66 -35.02 -10.01
CA ASP A 282 -20.73 -35.17 -9.00
C ASP A 282 -20.35 -36.21 -7.94
N ASN A 283 -19.87 -37.37 -8.38
CA ASN A 283 -19.44 -38.47 -7.54
C ASN A 283 -18.11 -39.04 -8.04
N ASN A 284 -17.05 -38.88 -7.24
CA ASN A 284 -15.74 -39.43 -7.55
C ASN A 284 -15.45 -40.66 -6.69
N THR A 285 -15.08 -41.79 -7.32
CA THR A 285 -14.64 -43.01 -6.62
C THR A 285 -13.13 -43.22 -6.69
N LEU A 286 -12.38 -42.32 -7.33
CA LEU A 286 -10.93 -42.42 -7.46
C LEU A 286 -10.24 -41.71 -6.30
N GLU A 287 -9.30 -42.40 -5.67
CA GLU A 287 -8.37 -41.76 -4.72
C GLU A 287 -7.40 -40.82 -5.44
N VAL A 288 -7.01 -41.16 -6.67
CA VAL A 288 -6.06 -40.38 -7.49
C VAL A 288 -6.75 -39.89 -8.77
N LEU A 289 -6.81 -38.56 -8.95
CA LEU A 289 -7.16 -37.93 -10.22
C LEU A 289 -5.87 -37.61 -10.98
N ASP A 290 -5.54 -38.46 -11.95
CA ASP A 290 -4.25 -38.42 -12.64
C ASP A 290 -4.35 -37.77 -14.03
N PHE A 291 -3.79 -36.57 -14.15
CA PHE A 291 -3.64 -35.83 -15.41
C PHE A 291 -2.19 -35.78 -15.90
N SER A 292 -1.29 -36.59 -15.35
CA SER A 292 0.14 -36.56 -15.68
C SER A 292 0.42 -36.79 -17.17
N ASN A 293 -0.38 -37.63 -17.83
CA ASN A 293 -0.24 -37.97 -19.26
C ASN A 293 -0.85 -36.91 -20.22
N PHE A 294 -1.21 -35.73 -19.72
CA PHE A 294 -1.83 -34.66 -20.52
C PHE A 294 -0.77 -33.61 -20.91
N ASP A 295 0.21 -34.00 -21.73
CA ASP A 295 1.42 -33.21 -22.07
C ASP A 295 1.17 -31.82 -22.71
N ASN A 296 -0.07 -31.53 -23.13
CA ASN A 296 -0.49 -30.26 -23.70
C ASN A 296 -1.58 -29.55 -22.87
N LEU A 297 -1.74 -29.92 -21.59
CA LEU A 297 -2.72 -29.32 -20.70
C LEU A 297 -2.38 -27.85 -20.42
N LYS A 298 -3.28 -26.94 -20.81
CA LYS A 298 -3.17 -25.49 -20.61
C LYS A 298 -4.08 -25.00 -19.49
N VAL A 299 -5.29 -25.55 -19.41
CA VAL A 299 -6.27 -25.20 -18.39
C VAL A 299 -6.76 -26.49 -17.73
N LEU A 300 -6.69 -26.53 -16.41
CA LEU A 300 -7.32 -27.56 -15.60
C LEU A 300 -8.23 -26.91 -14.57
N ARG A 301 -9.54 -27.10 -14.72
CA ARG A 301 -10.56 -26.58 -13.82
C ARG A 301 -11.45 -27.73 -13.35
N ILE A 302 -11.44 -28.00 -12.05
CA ILE A 302 -12.16 -29.12 -11.45
C ILE A 302 -13.07 -28.62 -10.33
N LEU A 303 -14.36 -28.97 -10.39
CA LEU A 303 -15.29 -28.85 -9.28
C LEU A 303 -15.67 -30.25 -8.77
N LEU A 304 -15.31 -30.58 -7.54
CA LEU A 304 -15.65 -31.83 -6.87
C LEU A 304 -16.84 -31.60 -5.92
N LYS A 305 -18.03 -32.13 -6.27
CA LYS A 305 -19.20 -32.03 -5.39
C LYS A 305 -19.14 -33.01 -4.22
N LYS A 306 -18.74 -34.26 -4.50
CA LYS A 306 -18.50 -35.32 -3.51
C LYS A 306 -17.26 -36.11 -3.96
N SER A 307 -16.26 -36.24 -3.10
CA SER A 307 -15.00 -36.86 -3.52
C SER A 307 -14.23 -37.54 -2.40
N VAL A 308 -13.69 -38.72 -2.73
CA VAL A 308 -12.65 -39.42 -1.96
C VAL A 308 -11.23 -39.13 -2.47
N ALA A 309 -11.07 -38.22 -3.43
CA ALA A 309 -9.76 -37.90 -3.99
C ALA A 309 -8.83 -37.44 -2.87
N THR A 310 -7.76 -38.17 -2.69
CA THR A 310 -6.65 -37.86 -1.80
C THR A 310 -5.46 -37.31 -2.57
N GLU A 311 -5.48 -37.39 -3.90
CA GLU A 311 -4.39 -36.93 -4.75
C GLU A 311 -4.88 -36.41 -6.11
N ILE A 312 -4.30 -35.29 -6.55
CA ILE A 312 -4.44 -34.75 -7.90
C ILE A 312 -3.05 -34.61 -8.49
N ARG A 313 -2.79 -35.32 -9.59
CA ARG A 313 -1.53 -35.25 -10.34
C ARG A 313 -1.71 -34.42 -11.58
N VAL A 314 -0.86 -33.43 -11.77
CA VAL A 314 -0.73 -32.69 -13.04
C VAL A 314 0.54 -33.16 -13.77
N PRO A 315 0.71 -32.84 -15.07
CA PRO A 315 1.94 -33.16 -15.79
C PRO A 315 3.17 -32.69 -15.02
N ASP A 316 4.16 -33.58 -14.87
CA ASP A 316 5.38 -33.31 -14.12
C ASP A 316 6.59 -33.61 -15.02
N THR A 317 6.82 -32.74 -16.00
CA THR A 317 7.86 -32.95 -17.00
C THR A 317 8.85 -31.80 -16.93
N GLU A 318 10.02 -32.05 -16.35
CA GLU A 318 11.16 -31.11 -16.43
C GLU A 318 11.65 -30.94 -17.88
N ILE A 319 11.35 -31.91 -18.75
CA ILE A 319 11.85 -31.99 -20.14
C ILE A 319 10.98 -31.19 -21.12
N VAL A 320 9.68 -31.04 -20.86
CA VAL A 320 8.76 -30.30 -21.74
C VAL A 320 8.42 -28.99 -21.06
N LEU A 321 8.57 -27.87 -21.79
CA LEU A 321 8.20 -26.55 -21.30
C LEU A 321 6.83 -26.60 -20.62
N PRO A 322 6.69 -26.14 -19.36
CA PRO A 322 5.41 -26.17 -18.67
C PRO A 322 4.37 -25.38 -19.46
N LYS A 323 3.19 -25.97 -19.62
CA LYS A 323 2.09 -25.43 -20.44
C LYS A 323 0.86 -25.07 -19.62
N LEU A 324 0.77 -25.51 -18.36
CA LEU A 324 -0.35 -25.22 -17.51
C LEU A 324 -0.34 -23.74 -17.12
N ILE A 325 -1.36 -23.01 -17.57
CA ILE A 325 -1.55 -21.58 -17.31
C ILE A 325 -2.60 -21.36 -16.23
N VAL A 326 -3.67 -22.17 -16.24
CA VAL A 326 -4.77 -22.06 -15.29
C VAL A 326 -4.94 -23.38 -14.56
N PHE A 327 -4.83 -23.34 -13.24
CA PHE A 327 -5.05 -24.49 -12.37
C PHE A 327 -6.04 -24.14 -11.26
N GLU A 328 -7.25 -24.69 -11.34
CA GLU A 328 -8.32 -24.41 -10.40
C GLU A 328 -8.97 -25.71 -9.89
N VAL A 329 -9.04 -25.87 -8.59
CA VAL A 329 -9.66 -27.03 -7.93
C VAL A 329 -10.52 -26.56 -6.77
N VAL A 330 -11.81 -26.83 -6.84
CA VAL A 330 -12.76 -26.53 -5.76
C VAL A 330 -13.42 -27.82 -5.32
N SER A 331 -13.46 -28.08 -4.01
CA SER A 331 -14.08 -29.27 -3.46
C SER A 331 -14.86 -28.95 -2.19
N LYS A 332 -16.06 -29.53 -2.06
CA LYS A 332 -16.82 -29.53 -0.81
C LYS A 332 -16.48 -30.73 0.09
N SER A 333 -15.63 -31.64 -0.37
CA SER A 333 -15.19 -32.80 0.41
C SER A 333 -14.34 -32.35 1.60
N GLN A 334 -14.33 -33.19 2.64
CA GLN A 334 -13.44 -33.05 3.81
C GLN A 334 -12.14 -33.86 3.65
N SER A 335 -12.02 -34.68 2.59
CA SER A 335 -10.81 -35.45 2.30
C SER A 335 -9.63 -34.54 1.94
N LEU A 336 -8.50 -34.76 2.60
CA LEU A 336 -7.26 -34.03 2.33
C LEU A 336 -6.68 -34.42 0.97
N VAL A 337 -6.35 -33.41 0.18
CA VAL A 337 -5.84 -33.57 -1.18
C VAL A 337 -4.36 -33.24 -1.25
N ASN A 338 -3.56 -34.16 -1.78
CA ASN A 338 -2.18 -33.97 -2.16
C ASN A 338 -2.09 -33.50 -3.63
N PHE A 339 -1.35 -32.43 -3.88
CA PHE A 339 -1.13 -31.90 -5.23
C PHE A 339 0.28 -32.26 -5.71
N ILE A 340 0.37 -33.07 -6.75
CA ILE A 340 1.63 -33.57 -7.31
C ILE A 340 1.86 -32.99 -8.70
N GLY A 341 3.12 -32.63 -8.99
CA GLY A 341 3.56 -32.09 -10.28
C GLY A 341 3.42 -30.57 -10.41
N THR A 342 2.79 -29.90 -9.45
CA THR A 342 2.63 -28.44 -9.47
C THR A 342 3.95 -27.67 -9.39
N ARG A 343 5.00 -28.29 -8.84
CA ARG A 343 6.34 -27.71 -8.73
C ARG A 343 6.97 -27.37 -10.07
N THR A 344 6.70 -28.14 -11.13
CA THR A 344 7.31 -27.91 -12.45
C THR A 344 6.52 -26.92 -13.30
N GLN A 345 5.38 -26.42 -12.81
CA GLN A 345 4.46 -25.58 -13.58
C GLN A 345 4.72 -24.08 -13.41
N SER A 346 5.88 -23.59 -13.89
CA SER A 346 6.32 -22.20 -13.68
C SER A 346 5.47 -21.11 -14.37
N LYS A 347 4.64 -21.53 -15.34
CA LYS A 347 3.79 -20.65 -16.16
C LYS A 347 2.36 -20.48 -15.66
N ILE A 348 2.04 -20.97 -14.47
CA ILE A 348 0.69 -20.78 -13.91
C ILE A 348 0.45 -19.27 -13.68
N GLU A 349 -0.51 -18.71 -14.41
CA GLU A 349 -0.99 -17.34 -14.29
C GLU A 349 -2.21 -17.25 -13.36
N LYS A 350 -2.95 -18.35 -13.19
CA LYS A 350 -4.09 -18.42 -12.26
C LYS A 350 -4.07 -19.74 -11.49
N LEU A 351 -3.89 -19.65 -10.19
CA LEU A 351 -3.96 -20.75 -9.23
C LEU A 351 -5.12 -20.51 -8.27
N ASN A 352 -6.10 -21.40 -8.23
CA ASN A 352 -7.27 -21.28 -7.35
C ASN A 352 -7.64 -22.62 -6.73
N ILE A 353 -7.21 -22.86 -5.50
CA ILE A 353 -7.45 -24.10 -4.78
C ILE A 353 -8.30 -23.80 -3.55
N GLN A 354 -9.48 -24.41 -3.51
CA GLN A 354 -10.44 -24.27 -2.41
C GLN A 354 -10.95 -25.66 -2.00
N CYS A 355 -10.16 -26.35 -1.18
CA CYS A 355 -10.44 -27.68 -0.67
C CYS A 355 -9.59 -27.98 0.57
N PRO A 356 -9.76 -29.11 1.26
CA PRO A 356 -8.82 -29.56 2.27
C PRO A 356 -7.48 -29.93 1.62
N ILE A 357 -6.40 -29.23 1.98
CA ILE A 357 -5.08 -29.39 1.37
C ILE A 357 -4.20 -30.21 2.32
N LYS A 358 -3.64 -31.32 1.84
CA LYS A 358 -2.58 -32.07 2.53
C LYS A 358 -1.23 -31.42 2.29
N SER A 359 -0.87 -31.30 1.01
CA SER A 359 0.41 -30.74 0.57
C SER A 359 0.32 -30.16 -0.83
N ILE A 360 1.06 -29.07 -1.06
CA ILE A 360 1.28 -28.48 -2.38
C ILE A 360 2.66 -27.84 -2.48
N GLU A 361 3.31 -28.06 -3.61
CA GLU A 361 4.62 -27.52 -3.95
C GLU A 361 4.52 -26.60 -5.15
N LEU A 362 5.00 -25.36 -5.05
CA LEU A 362 4.80 -24.32 -6.05
C LEU A 362 6.13 -23.70 -6.47
N PHE A 363 6.30 -23.52 -7.79
CA PHE A 363 7.37 -22.72 -8.37
C PHE A 363 6.70 -21.72 -9.31
N MET A 364 6.76 -20.43 -8.97
CA MET A 364 5.99 -19.38 -9.65
C MET A 364 6.98 -18.36 -10.23
N GLU A 365 7.19 -18.39 -11.55
CA GLU A 365 8.03 -17.40 -12.25
C GLU A 365 7.20 -16.26 -12.85
N SER A 366 5.95 -16.58 -13.19
CA SER A 366 5.01 -15.69 -13.87
C SER A 366 4.22 -14.82 -12.88
N ASN A 367 3.71 -13.68 -13.34
CA ASN A 367 2.77 -12.87 -12.57
C ASN A 367 1.44 -13.62 -12.43
N CYS A 368 1.16 -14.16 -11.24
CA CYS A 368 0.05 -15.07 -11.00
C CYS A 368 -1.09 -14.43 -10.17
N GLN A 369 -2.31 -14.94 -10.31
CA GLN A 369 -3.37 -14.79 -9.31
C GLN A 369 -3.39 -16.07 -8.46
N ILE A 370 -3.17 -15.95 -7.16
CA ILE A 370 -3.08 -17.09 -6.24
C ILE A 370 -4.20 -16.99 -5.22
N ILE A 371 -5.04 -18.00 -5.17
CA ILE A 371 -6.09 -18.20 -4.17
C ILE A 371 -5.90 -19.59 -3.58
N LEU A 372 -5.60 -19.65 -2.28
CA LEU A 372 -5.33 -20.90 -1.56
C LEU A 372 -6.17 -20.94 -0.29
N PHE A 373 -7.32 -21.59 -0.37
CA PHE A 373 -8.21 -21.78 0.77
C PHE A 373 -8.16 -23.23 1.22
N ASN A 374 -7.41 -23.49 2.29
CA ASN A 374 -7.47 -24.77 2.99
C ASN A 374 -8.77 -24.83 3.79
N THR A 375 -9.73 -25.61 3.30
CA THR A 375 -11.02 -25.82 3.99
C THR A 375 -10.98 -26.99 4.97
N GLY A 376 -9.83 -27.67 5.09
CA GLY A 376 -9.61 -28.77 6.01
C GLY A 376 -9.37 -28.29 7.44
N ILE A 377 -9.57 -29.21 8.39
CA ILE A 377 -9.29 -28.97 9.81
C ILE A 377 -7.79 -29.12 10.11
N GLU A 378 -7.10 -29.93 9.31
CA GLU A 378 -5.66 -30.18 9.43
C GLU A 378 -4.81 -29.08 8.79
N GLU A 379 -3.59 -28.95 9.27
CA GLU A 379 -2.60 -28.00 8.76
C GLU A 379 -2.07 -28.45 7.38
N ALA A 380 -2.22 -27.59 6.38
CA ALA A 380 -1.76 -27.85 5.02
C ALA A 380 -0.26 -27.59 4.87
N LYS A 381 0.45 -28.51 4.22
CA LYS A 381 1.87 -28.35 3.89
C LYS A 381 2.07 -27.55 2.61
N ILE A 382 2.60 -26.35 2.68
CA ILE A 382 2.87 -25.51 1.50
C ILE A 382 4.35 -25.19 1.37
N LYS A 383 4.88 -25.34 0.15
CA LYS A 383 6.26 -25.01 -0.16
C LYS A 383 6.35 -24.18 -1.43
N PHE A 384 6.90 -22.97 -1.32
CA PHE A 384 7.27 -22.12 -2.44
C PHE A 384 8.77 -22.29 -2.74
N TYR A 385 9.12 -22.66 -3.96
CA TYR A 385 10.50 -22.81 -4.43
C TYR A 385 11.07 -21.52 -5.01
N SER A 386 10.20 -20.59 -5.40
CA SER A 386 10.55 -19.24 -5.78
C SER A 386 9.63 -18.25 -5.06
N PRO A 387 10.10 -17.03 -4.76
CA PRO A 387 9.23 -15.98 -4.28
C PRO A 387 8.11 -15.70 -5.31
N PRO A 388 6.82 -15.86 -4.97
CA PRO A 388 5.76 -15.60 -5.91
C PRO A 388 5.75 -14.13 -6.35
N LYS A 389 5.49 -13.93 -7.64
CA LYS A 389 5.13 -12.63 -8.22
C LYS A 389 3.63 -12.71 -8.48
N SER A 390 2.84 -11.90 -7.78
CA SER A 390 1.39 -12.05 -7.82
C SER A 390 0.67 -10.73 -8.05
N LYS A 391 -0.43 -10.74 -8.80
CA LYS A 391 -1.35 -9.60 -8.85
C LYS A 391 -2.32 -9.64 -7.68
N LEU A 392 -2.83 -10.82 -7.37
CA LEU A 392 -3.79 -11.11 -6.30
C LEU A 392 -3.29 -12.31 -5.51
N PHE A 393 -3.11 -12.17 -4.20
CA PHE A 393 -2.70 -13.27 -3.33
C PHE A 393 -3.66 -13.41 -2.16
N LEU A 394 -4.53 -14.41 -2.17
CA LEU A 394 -5.46 -14.70 -1.06
C LEU A 394 -5.16 -16.06 -0.48
N MET A 395 -5.03 -16.13 0.84
CA MET A 395 -4.75 -17.37 1.57
C MET A 395 -5.68 -17.46 2.78
N LYS A 396 -6.35 -18.61 2.93
CA LYS A 396 -7.29 -18.83 4.04
C LYS A 396 -7.16 -20.23 4.64
N GLY A 397 -7.15 -20.32 5.97
CA GLY A 397 -7.14 -21.58 6.71
C GLY A 397 -5.76 -21.96 7.25
N LYS A 398 -5.65 -23.17 7.81
CA LYS A 398 -4.45 -23.62 8.53
C LYS A 398 -3.36 -24.08 7.56
N PHE A 399 -2.20 -23.44 7.59
CA PHE A 399 -1.03 -23.82 6.78
C PHE A 399 0.21 -23.92 7.65
N ASN A 400 1.22 -24.68 7.24
CA ASN A 400 2.49 -24.82 7.95
C ASN A 400 3.53 -23.76 7.51
N LEU A 401 3.11 -22.52 7.30
CA LEU A 401 3.92 -21.48 6.67
C LEU A 401 4.31 -20.40 7.67
N LYS A 402 5.53 -20.47 8.23
CA LYS A 402 6.03 -19.45 9.17
C LYS A 402 6.45 -18.14 8.50
N THR A 403 7.07 -18.23 7.33
CA THR A 403 7.59 -17.07 6.61
C THR A 403 7.22 -17.15 5.14
N MET A 404 6.71 -16.06 4.60
CA MET A 404 6.41 -15.91 3.18
C MET A 404 7.27 -14.83 2.56
N THR A 405 7.99 -15.13 1.48
CA THR A 405 8.82 -14.14 0.77
C THR A 405 8.25 -13.86 -0.61
N PHE A 406 8.00 -12.60 -0.94
CA PHE A 406 7.60 -12.14 -2.28
C PHE A 406 8.80 -11.60 -3.04
N GLY A 407 8.79 -11.78 -4.37
CA GLY A 407 9.89 -11.36 -5.22
C GLY A 407 9.95 -9.84 -5.44
N THR A 408 10.93 -9.43 -6.22
CA THR A 408 11.26 -8.04 -6.59
C THR A 408 10.19 -7.22 -7.28
N ASN A 409 9.14 -7.83 -7.82
CA ASN A 409 7.98 -7.12 -8.35
C ASN A 409 6.77 -7.15 -7.40
N GLY A 410 6.97 -7.70 -6.19
CA GLY A 410 6.02 -7.78 -5.10
C GLY A 410 4.67 -8.35 -5.51
N ILE A 411 3.65 -7.96 -4.73
CA ILE A 411 2.27 -8.11 -5.14
C ILE A 411 1.79 -6.80 -5.78
N VAL A 412 1.11 -6.92 -6.92
CA VAL A 412 0.75 -5.76 -7.76
C VAL A 412 -0.49 -5.05 -7.24
N ASP A 413 -1.53 -5.81 -6.82
CA ASP A 413 -2.86 -5.30 -6.51
C ASP A 413 -3.32 -5.60 -5.07
N VAL A 414 -3.59 -6.86 -4.71
CA VAL A 414 -4.25 -7.21 -3.42
C VAL A 414 -3.60 -8.44 -2.78
N CYS A 415 -3.48 -8.41 -1.45
CA CYS A 415 -3.04 -9.54 -0.65
C CYS A 415 -3.91 -9.72 0.57
N GLY A 416 -4.27 -10.96 0.89
CA GLY A 416 -5.24 -11.34 1.91
C GLY A 416 -4.80 -12.58 2.67
N PHE A 417 -4.76 -12.53 4.01
CA PHE A 417 -4.57 -13.71 4.85
C PHE A 417 -5.69 -13.79 5.87
N LYS A 418 -6.33 -14.95 5.98
CA LYS A 418 -7.41 -15.18 6.94
C LYS A 418 -7.26 -16.55 7.60
N ASP A 419 -7.36 -16.62 8.92
CA ASP A 419 -7.21 -17.89 9.66
C ASP A 419 -5.83 -18.60 9.44
N VAL A 420 -4.77 -17.85 9.09
CA VAL A 420 -3.41 -18.37 8.84
C VAL A 420 -2.51 -18.16 10.06
N GLU A 421 -2.80 -18.84 11.16
CA GLU A 421 -2.19 -18.59 12.48
C GLU A 421 -0.66 -18.80 12.55
N SER A 422 -0.11 -19.70 11.74
CA SER A 422 1.33 -20.02 11.80
C SER A 422 2.22 -18.99 11.11
N LEU A 423 1.65 -18.10 10.29
CA LEU A 423 2.40 -17.11 9.52
C LEU A 423 2.80 -15.95 10.42
N THR A 424 4.07 -15.92 10.80
CA THR A 424 4.61 -14.89 11.69
C THR A 424 5.33 -13.78 10.93
N LYS A 425 5.75 -14.04 9.68
CA LYS A 425 6.59 -13.09 8.92
C LYS A 425 6.26 -13.07 7.43
N VAL A 426 6.14 -11.87 6.87
CA VAL A 426 6.07 -11.65 5.42
C VAL A 426 7.24 -10.77 4.99
N VAL A 427 8.00 -11.23 4.01
CA VAL A 427 9.19 -10.57 3.46
C VAL A 427 8.93 -10.16 2.02
N PHE A 428 9.32 -8.95 1.64
CA PHE A 428 9.36 -8.53 0.24
C PHE A 428 10.82 -8.32 -0.14
N ALA A 429 11.36 -9.15 -1.03
CA ALA A 429 12.74 -9.05 -1.48
C ALA A 429 12.87 -7.89 -2.47
N GLY A 430 13.59 -6.82 -2.10
CA GLY A 430 13.85 -5.66 -2.95
C GLY A 430 14.74 -5.97 -4.15
N ILE A 431 14.56 -5.20 -5.24
CA ILE A 431 15.58 -5.07 -6.29
C ILE A 431 16.75 -4.32 -5.65
N ASN A 432 17.98 -4.65 -6.04
CA ASN A 432 19.25 -4.05 -5.60
C ASN A 432 19.36 -2.50 -5.70
N ASP A 433 18.29 -1.77 -6.02
CA ASP A 433 18.22 -0.31 -5.94
C ASP A 433 17.32 0.11 -4.77
N LYS A 434 17.97 0.54 -3.68
CA LYS A 434 17.32 1.11 -2.47
C LYS A 434 16.41 2.32 -2.77
N ASN A 435 16.47 2.89 -3.98
CA ASN A 435 15.83 4.17 -4.32
C ASN A 435 14.50 4.05 -5.08
N ASP A 436 14.15 2.90 -5.67
CA ASP A 436 13.00 2.81 -6.59
C ASP A 436 11.65 2.50 -5.90
N TRP A 437 11.67 2.15 -4.61
CA TRP A 437 10.48 1.69 -3.88
C TRP A 437 9.68 2.82 -3.21
N PHE A 438 10.27 4.00 -3.05
CA PHE A 438 9.67 5.12 -2.31
C PHE A 438 8.56 5.86 -3.07
N VAL A 439 8.28 5.51 -4.35
CA VAL A 439 7.35 6.27 -5.21
C VAL A 439 5.93 5.66 -5.33
N LYS A 440 5.54 4.68 -4.49
CA LYS A 440 4.12 4.27 -4.39
C LYS A 440 3.56 4.31 -2.96
N PRO A 441 3.18 5.51 -2.45
CA PRO A 441 2.55 5.68 -1.14
C PRO A 441 1.24 4.88 -0.94
N ARG A 442 0.57 4.49 -2.03
CA ARG A 442 -0.66 3.67 -1.97
C ARG A 442 -0.41 2.20 -1.66
N ARG A 443 0.79 1.67 -1.90
CA ARG A 443 1.05 0.23 -1.71
C ARG A 443 1.30 -0.11 -0.25
N LYS A 444 2.08 0.69 0.50
CA LYS A 444 2.41 0.40 1.91
C LYS A 444 1.16 0.19 2.80
N LYS A 445 0.08 0.93 2.52
CA LYS A 445 -1.18 0.87 3.29
C LYS A 445 -2.08 -0.35 3.02
N VAL A 446 -1.89 -1.06 1.90
CA VAL A 446 -2.71 -2.26 1.57
C VAL A 446 -2.26 -3.50 2.34
N TRP A 447 -1.08 -3.47 2.98
CA TRP A 447 -0.52 -4.65 3.67
C TRP A 447 -0.93 -4.69 5.14
N GLU A 448 -0.78 -3.58 5.87
CA GLU A 448 -0.98 -3.53 7.33
C GLU A 448 -2.43 -3.80 7.76
N SER A 449 -3.43 -3.46 6.94
CA SER A 449 -4.85 -3.58 7.29
C SER A 449 -5.47 -4.97 7.06
N VAL A 450 -4.67 -5.95 6.61
CA VAL A 450 -5.18 -7.21 6.02
C VAL A 450 -4.77 -8.47 6.80
N PHE A 451 -4.17 -8.27 7.95
CA PHE A 451 -3.75 -9.36 8.81
C PHE A 451 -4.62 -9.35 10.08
N ASP A 452 -5.39 -10.43 10.29
CA ASP A 452 -6.14 -10.62 11.54
C ASP A 452 -5.19 -10.91 12.73
N ASN A 453 -3.93 -11.28 12.46
CA ASN A 453 -2.90 -11.60 13.45
C ASN A 453 -1.62 -10.79 13.22
N LEU A 454 -0.82 -10.60 14.27
CA LEU A 454 0.46 -9.90 14.23
C LEU A 454 1.40 -10.58 13.23
N ILE A 455 1.61 -9.96 12.07
CA ILE A 455 2.57 -10.41 11.05
C ILE A 455 3.69 -9.40 10.99
N GLU A 456 4.92 -9.84 11.28
CA GLU A 456 6.10 -9.03 11.07
C GLU A 456 6.30 -8.84 9.56
N VAL A 457 6.05 -7.63 9.05
CA VAL A 457 6.28 -7.30 7.64
C VAL A 457 7.68 -6.69 7.50
N LYS A 458 8.63 -7.43 6.91
CA LYS A 458 9.95 -6.90 6.56
C LYS A 458 10.04 -6.59 5.08
N ILE A 459 10.56 -5.41 4.77
CA ILE A 459 10.96 -5.03 3.42
C ILE A 459 12.49 -5.18 3.42
N ALA A 460 13.00 -6.12 2.62
CA ALA A 460 14.41 -6.50 2.58
C ALA A 460 15.15 -5.79 1.44
#